data_AF-A0A6B3MX60-F1
#
_entry.id   AF-A0A6B3MX60-F1
#
_cell.length_a   1.000
_cell.length_b   1.000
_cell.length_c   1.000
_cell.angle_alpha   90.00
_cell.angle_beta   90.00
_cell.angle_gamma   90.00
#
_symmetry.space_group_name_H-M   'P 1'
#
loop_
_entity.id
_entity.type
_entity.pdbx_description
1 polymer ?
#
loop_
_entity_poly.entity_id
_entity_poly.type
_entity_poly.pdbx_seq_one_letter_code
_entity_poly.pdbx_strand_id
1 'polypeptide(L)'
;MIVGSLSTDSLRDTKSGSKEKFANPIALRTNLSGDLSARELLKRVANTIEEARENRDYPFENLFEELKTDEGLSRASIFQVMLVLCNVPFCISKIPIEKEHLKEHLADISEQIHSCALVIMASEEEGSLTLECEYNSQLLDSATIQQILGHFQTLLEAIVA
;
A
#
# COMPACT_ATOMS: atom_id res chain seq x y z
N MET A 1 10.61 -2.29 9.33
CA MET A 1 9.15 -2.28 9.18
C MET A 1 8.81 -2.47 7.70
N ILE A 2 7.73 -3.17 7.38
CA ILE A 2 7.23 -3.33 6.01
C ILE A 2 5.82 -2.73 5.95
N VAL A 3 5.57 -1.86 4.97
CA VAL A 3 4.26 -1.26 4.69
C VAL A 3 3.92 -1.50 3.23
N GLY A 4 2.70 -1.94 2.96
CA GLY A 4 2.18 -2.07 1.60
C GLY A 4 1.84 -0.72 0.99
N SER A 5 2.00 -0.58 -0.31
CA SER A 5 1.46 0.53 -1.10
C SER A 5 0.97 0.02 -2.46
N LEU A 6 0.41 0.92 -3.28
CA LEU A 6 -0.12 0.57 -4.60
C LEU A 6 0.54 1.42 -5.68
N SER A 7 1.17 0.76 -6.66
CA SER A 7 1.53 1.38 -7.92
C SER A 7 0.37 1.23 -8.89
N THR A 8 -0.07 2.33 -9.53
CA THR A 8 -1.14 2.29 -10.55
C THR A 8 -0.60 2.43 -11.97
N ASP A 9 0.72 2.49 -12.15
CA ASP A 9 1.38 2.71 -13.43
C ASP A 9 2.47 1.66 -13.74
N SER A 10 2.41 0.52 -13.05
CA SER A 10 3.23 -0.66 -13.35
C SER A 10 2.91 -1.23 -14.72
N LEU A 11 3.94 -1.73 -15.40
CA LEU A 11 3.86 -2.30 -16.74
C LEU A 11 4.18 -3.80 -16.71
N ARG A 12 3.43 -4.57 -17.51
CA ARG A 12 3.73 -5.99 -17.75
C ARG A 12 3.55 -6.35 -19.21
N ASP A 13 4.19 -7.43 -19.63
CA ASP A 13 4.03 -7.97 -20.97
C ASP A 13 2.72 -8.77 -21.07
N THR A 14 1.95 -8.51 -22.12
CA THR A 14 0.77 -9.29 -22.48
C THR A 14 1.19 -10.53 -23.28
N LYS A 15 0.27 -11.49 -23.42
CA LYS A 15 0.46 -12.66 -24.31
C LYS A 15 0.73 -12.27 -25.77
N SER A 16 0.37 -11.05 -26.18
CA SER A 16 0.65 -10.52 -27.52
C SER A 16 2.00 -9.79 -27.63
N GLY A 17 2.81 -9.76 -26.57
CA GLY A 17 4.12 -9.08 -26.53
C GLY A 17 4.02 -7.54 -26.45
N SER A 18 2.85 -7.01 -26.07
CA SER A 18 2.65 -5.57 -25.85
C SER A 18 2.72 -5.26 -24.35
N LYS A 19 3.07 -4.03 -23.96
CA LYS A 19 3.02 -3.61 -22.55
C LYS A 19 1.65 -3.07 -22.19
N GLU A 20 1.09 -3.52 -21.07
CA GLU A 20 -0.13 -2.98 -20.49
C GLU A 20 0.10 -2.46 -19.08
N LYS A 21 -0.69 -1.44 -18.70
CA LYS A 21 -0.69 -0.90 -17.33
C LYS A 21 -1.56 -1.76 -16.43
N PHE A 22 -1.08 -2.02 -15.23
CA PHE A 22 -1.83 -2.68 -14.17
C PHE A 22 -1.51 -2.05 -12.83
N ALA A 23 -2.39 -2.28 -11.85
CA ALA A 23 -2.12 -1.88 -10.47
C ALA A 23 -1.38 -3.01 -9.75
N ASN A 24 -0.29 -2.68 -9.07
CA ASN A 24 0.61 -3.64 -8.42
C ASN A 24 0.81 -3.26 -6.95
N PRO A 25 0.48 -4.14 -6.00
CA PRO A 25 0.89 -3.97 -4.62
C PRO A 25 2.42 -3.97 -4.50
N ILE A 26 2.97 -3.09 -3.67
CA ILE A 26 4.42 -2.98 -3.44
C ILE A 26 4.69 -3.05 -1.94
N ALA A 27 5.60 -3.93 -1.53
CA ALA A 27 6.08 -4.01 -0.16
C ALA A 27 7.26 -3.06 0.06
N LEU A 28 7.08 -2.02 0.87
CA LEU A 28 8.12 -1.05 1.19
C LEU A 28 8.75 -1.38 2.54
N ARG A 29 10.02 -1.83 2.53
CA ARG A 29 10.76 -2.16 3.75
C ARG A 29 11.69 -1.01 4.16
N THR A 30 11.35 -0.32 5.24
CA THR A 30 12.20 0.72 5.83
C THR A 30 12.84 0.24 7.12
N ASN A 31 14.16 0.48 7.26
CA ASN A 31 14.88 0.22 8.50
C ASN A 31 14.72 1.38 9.49
N LEU A 32 14.05 1.11 10.61
CA LEU A 32 13.78 2.06 11.69
C LEU A 32 14.79 1.96 12.84
N SER A 33 15.86 1.16 12.71
CA SER A 33 16.85 1.01 13.77
C SER A 33 17.64 2.30 14.02
N GLY A 34 17.93 2.56 15.29
CA GLY A 34 18.70 3.71 15.76
C GLY A 34 17.79 4.80 16.36
N ASP A 35 18.43 5.88 16.82
CA ASP A 35 17.73 7.10 17.22
C ASP A 35 17.69 8.03 16.00
N LEU A 36 16.54 8.09 15.32
CA LEU A 36 16.38 8.79 14.05
C LEU A 36 15.60 10.07 14.24
N SER A 37 16.12 11.17 13.70
CA SER A 37 15.30 12.35 13.48
C SER A 37 14.24 12.10 12.39
N ALA A 38 13.17 12.89 12.39
CA ALA A 38 12.15 12.84 11.35
C ALA A 38 12.73 13.01 9.94
N ARG A 39 13.71 13.92 9.78
CA ARG A 39 14.38 14.17 8.49
C ARG A 39 15.17 12.96 8.00
N GLU A 40 15.87 12.28 8.89
CA GLU A 40 16.63 11.07 8.54
C GLU A 40 15.71 9.92 8.17
N LEU A 41 14.61 9.75 8.90
CA LEU A 41 13.60 8.77 8.59
C LEU A 41 12.97 9.03 7.21
N LEU A 42 12.54 10.27 6.94
CA LEU A 42 11.98 10.65 5.63
C LEU A 42 12.97 10.40 4.49
N LYS A 43 14.26 10.68 4.69
CA LYS A 43 15.31 10.38 3.70
C LYS A 43 15.44 8.88 3.43
N ARG A 44 15.37 8.04 4.47
CA ARG A 44 15.38 6.58 4.30
C ARG A 44 14.16 6.09 3.55
N VAL A 45 12.96 6.60 3.89
CA VAL A 45 11.72 6.26 3.20
C VAL A 45 11.79 6.67 1.72
N ALA A 46 12.29 7.87 1.42
CA ALA A 46 12.46 8.33 0.04
C ALA A 46 13.39 7.40 -0.75
N ASN A 47 14.54 7.01 -0.17
CA ASN A 47 15.43 6.04 -0.82
C ASN A 47 14.74 4.69 -1.07
N THR A 48 13.99 4.16 -0.10
CA THR A 48 13.21 2.92 -0.27
C THR A 48 12.18 3.04 -1.40
N ILE A 49 11.51 4.18 -1.54
CA ILE A 49 10.54 4.42 -2.61
C ILE A 49 11.24 4.47 -3.99
N GLU A 50 12.41 5.10 -4.08
CA GLU A 50 13.19 5.12 -5.33
C GLU A 50 13.65 3.71 -5.74
N GLU A 51 14.19 2.92 -4.80
CA GLU A 51 14.57 1.53 -5.05
C GLU A 51 13.35 0.67 -5.48
N ALA A 52 12.20 0.90 -4.87
CA ALA A 52 10.96 0.22 -5.22
C ALA A 52 10.44 0.62 -6.61
N ARG A 53 10.63 1.89 -7.03
CA ARG A 53 10.24 2.36 -8.37
C ARG A 53 10.96 1.61 -9.49
N GLU A 54 12.23 1.27 -9.29
CA GLU A 54 13.01 0.52 -10.28
C GLU A 54 12.46 -0.91 -10.50
N ASN A 55 11.78 -1.45 -9.51
CA ASN A 55 11.27 -2.83 -9.49
C ASN A 55 9.74 -2.92 -9.51
N ARG A 56 9.03 -1.80 -9.70
CA ARG A 56 7.57 -1.70 -9.59
C ARG A 56 6.79 -2.56 -10.59
N ASP A 57 7.44 -2.96 -11.68
CA ASP A 57 6.87 -3.78 -12.74
C ASP A 57 6.90 -5.28 -12.39
N TYR A 58 7.65 -5.67 -11.36
CA TYR A 58 7.69 -7.05 -10.88
C TYR A 58 6.39 -7.39 -10.14
N PRO A 59 5.61 -8.39 -10.60
CA PRO A 59 4.31 -8.72 -10.00
C PRO A 59 4.42 -9.18 -8.54
N PHE A 60 3.58 -8.63 -7.67
CA PHE A 60 3.55 -9.00 -6.25
C PHE A 60 3.25 -10.49 -6.02
N GLU A 61 2.42 -11.09 -6.88
CA GLU A 61 2.09 -12.51 -6.87
C GLU A 61 3.36 -13.38 -6.92
N ASN A 62 4.30 -13.03 -7.81
CA ASN A 62 5.54 -13.77 -7.97
C ASN A 62 6.42 -13.63 -6.73
N LEU A 63 6.47 -12.43 -6.14
CA LEU A 63 7.21 -12.19 -4.90
C LEU A 63 6.64 -13.06 -3.76
N PHE A 64 5.32 -13.13 -3.67
CA PHE A 64 4.64 -13.95 -2.68
C PHE A 64 4.93 -15.44 -2.86
N GLU A 65 4.89 -15.96 -4.09
CA GLU A 65 5.23 -17.36 -4.37
C GLU A 65 6.70 -17.69 -4.09
N GLU A 66 7.63 -16.77 -4.36
CA GLU A 66 9.06 -16.96 -4.01
C GLU A 66 9.29 -16.97 -2.49
N LEU A 67 8.54 -16.16 -1.73
CA LEU A 67 8.65 -16.07 -0.27
C LEU A 67 7.86 -17.15 0.48
N LYS A 68 7.01 -17.91 -0.22
CA LYS A 68 6.19 -19.02 0.30
C LYS A 68 7.01 -20.27 0.68
N THR A 69 8.19 -20.07 1.24
CA THR A 69 9.10 -21.13 1.70
C THR A 69 8.62 -21.80 2.99
N ASP A 70 7.71 -21.16 3.74
CA ASP A 70 7.09 -21.69 4.97
C ASP A 70 5.59 -21.97 4.77
N GLU A 71 5.14 -23.16 5.20
CA GLU A 71 3.72 -23.49 5.32
C GLU A 71 3.08 -22.57 6.38
N GLY A 72 2.44 -21.49 5.93
CA GLY A 72 1.80 -20.51 6.81
C GLY A 72 1.91 -19.07 6.34
N LEU A 73 2.74 -18.78 5.32
CA LEU A 73 2.85 -17.44 4.77
C LEU A 73 1.56 -17.09 3.98
N SER A 74 0.68 -16.30 4.58
CA SER A 74 -0.44 -15.68 3.88
C SER A 74 0.01 -14.38 3.20
N ARG A 75 -0.75 -13.88 2.23
CA ARG A 75 -0.47 -12.58 1.57
C ARG A 75 -0.39 -11.41 2.56
N ALA A 76 -1.20 -11.43 3.60
CA ALA A 76 -1.15 -10.50 4.74
C ALA A 76 0.12 -10.64 5.60
N SER A 77 0.83 -11.76 5.50
CA SER A 77 2.06 -12.00 6.28
C SER A 77 3.26 -11.21 5.76
N ILE A 78 3.25 -10.76 4.49
CA ILE A 78 4.31 -9.88 3.95
C ILE A 78 4.17 -8.45 4.51
N PHE A 79 2.95 -7.94 4.53
CA PHE A 79 2.59 -6.71 5.23
C PHE A 79 1.14 -6.76 5.68
N GLN A 80 0.89 -6.27 6.89
CA GLN A 80 -0.46 -6.20 7.48
C GLN A 80 -1.06 -4.79 7.42
N VAL A 81 -0.24 -3.79 7.07
CA VAL A 81 -0.64 -2.40 6.97
C VAL A 81 -0.34 -1.90 5.56
N MET A 82 -1.31 -1.23 4.94
CA MET A 82 -1.18 -0.64 3.63
C MET A 82 -1.49 0.86 3.69
N LEU A 83 -0.66 1.67 3.04
CA LEU A 83 -0.88 3.12 2.87
C LEU A 83 -0.88 3.45 1.38
N VAL A 84 -1.96 4.06 0.92
CA VAL A 84 -2.13 4.47 -0.47
C VAL A 84 -2.44 5.95 -0.50
N LEU A 85 -1.67 6.71 -1.29
CA LEU A 85 -2.00 8.10 -1.61
C LEU A 85 -2.64 8.13 -3.00
N CYS A 86 -3.88 8.59 -3.08
CA CYS A 86 -4.62 8.70 -4.33
C CYS A 86 -5.02 10.14 -4.61
N ASN A 87 -4.60 10.66 -5.77
CA ASN A 87 -5.00 11.98 -6.28
C ASN A 87 -6.39 11.97 -6.92
N VAL A 88 -7.13 10.88 -6.77
CA VAL A 88 -8.53 10.72 -7.12
C VAL A 88 -9.21 10.07 -5.93
N PRO A 89 -10.51 10.30 -5.67
CA PRO A 89 -11.25 9.56 -4.65
C PRO A 89 -11.26 8.07 -5.05
N PHE A 90 -10.25 7.35 -4.59
CA PHE A 90 -10.08 5.94 -4.80
C PHE A 90 -11.03 5.29 -3.80
N CYS A 91 -12.30 5.16 -4.14
CA CYS A 91 -13.10 4.17 -3.45
C CYS A 91 -12.80 2.85 -4.16
N ILE A 92 -12.20 1.88 -3.45
CA ILE A 92 -12.00 0.52 -3.99
C ILE A 92 -13.34 -0.05 -4.50
N SER A 93 -14.45 0.37 -3.89
CA SER A 93 -15.83 0.05 -4.28
C SER A 93 -16.38 0.76 -5.52
N LYS A 94 -15.70 1.79 -6.06
CA LYS A 94 -16.15 2.59 -7.22
C LYS A 94 -15.23 2.53 -8.44
N ILE A 95 -14.29 1.58 -8.49
CA ILE A 95 -13.45 1.40 -9.69
C ILE A 95 -14.38 1.04 -10.87
N PRO A 96 -14.55 1.90 -11.90
CA PRO A 96 -15.45 1.61 -13.01
C PRO A 96 -14.86 0.46 -13.83
N ILE A 97 -15.48 -0.71 -13.74
CA ILE A 97 -14.91 -1.93 -14.33
C ILE A 97 -15.35 -2.08 -15.78
N GLU A 98 -14.79 -1.27 -16.66
CA GLU A 98 -15.18 -1.25 -18.09
C GLU A 98 -14.42 -2.27 -18.96
N LYS A 99 -13.44 -3.00 -18.42
CA LYS A 99 -12.69 -4.01 -19.18
C LYS A 99 -12.58 -5.33 -18.41
N GLU A 100 -13.04 -6.44 -19.01
CA GLU A 100 -12.99 -7.79 -18.44
C GLU A 100 -11.62 -8.18 -17.86
N HIS A 101 -10.50 -7.80 -18.48
CA HIS A 101 -9.15 -8.11 -17.95
C HIS A 101 -8.79 -7.29 -16.69
N LEU A 102 -9.40 -6.13 -16.48
CA LEU A 102 -9.23 -5.38 -15.23
C LEU A 102 -10.04 -6.01 -14.08
N LYS A 103 -11.08 -6.82 -14.34
CA LYS A 103 -11.88 -7.48 -13.27
C LYS A 103 -11.05 -8.47 -12.47
N GLU A 104 -10.30 -9.34 -13.15
CA GLU A 104 -9.45 -10.34 -12.51
C GLU A 104 -8.32 -9.67 -11.71
N HIS A 105 -7.67 -8.66 -12.30
CA HIS A 105 -6.61 -7.92 -11.61
C HIS A 105 -7.09 -7.10 -10.41
N LEU A 106 -8.28 -6.53 -10.49
CA LEU A 106 -8.89 -5.85 -9.34
C LEU A 106 -9.31 -6.83 -8.25
N ALA A 107 -9.67 -8.08 -8.60
CA ALA A 107 -9.98 -9.10 -7.61
C ALA A 107 -8.74 -9.50 -6.79
N ASP A 108 -7.58 -9.66 -7.43
CA ASP A 108 -6.32 -9.99 -6.75
C ASP A 108 -5.85 -8.86 -5.81
N ILE A 109 -5.95 -7.61 -6.27
CA ILE A 109 -5.61 -6.43 -5.46
C ILE A 109 -6.62 -6.26 -4.32
N SER A 110 -7.90 -6.45 -4.61
CA SER A 110 -8.96 -6.44 -3.61
C SER A 110 -8.68 -7.51 -2.55
N GLU A 111 -8.35 -8.74 -2.91
CA GLU A 111 -7.99 -9.79 -1.97
C GLU A 111 -6.78 -9.41 -1.12
N GLN A 112 -5.74 -8.81 -1.71
CA GLN A 112 -4.58 -8.30 -0.97
C GLN A 112 -4.98 -7.23 0.07
N ILE A 113 -5.80 -6.25 -0.34
CA ILE A 113 -6.29 -5.17 0.52
C ILE A 113 -7.13 -5.75 1.67
N HIS A 114 -8.09 -6.63 1.38
CA HIS A 114 -8.94 -7.26 2.39
C HIS A 114 -8.17 -8.18 3.34
N SER A 115 -7.01 -8.69 2.92
CA SER A 115 -6.13 -9.49 3.79
C SER A 115 -5.37 -8.63 4.82
N CYS A 116 -5.23 -7.32 4.59
CA CYS A 116 -4.53 -6.43 5.52
C CYS A 116 -5.34 -6.24 6.82
N ALA A 117 -4.65 -6.10 7.94
CA ALA A 117 -5.28 -5.71 9.19
C ALA A 117 -5.77 -4.25 9.14
N LEU A 118 -5.04 -3.39 8.43
CA LEU A 118 -5.30 -1.95 8.32
C LEU A 118 -4.91 -1.43 6.92
N VAL A 119 -5.81 -0.70 6.29
CA VAL A 119 -5.58 0.01 5.04
C VAL A 119 -5.93 1.48 5.25
N ILE A 120 -4.96 2.36 5.03
CA ILE A 120 -5.13 3.82 5.08
C ILE A 120 -5.04 4.36 3.66
N MET A 121 -6.03 5.16 3.31
CA MET A 121 -6.17 5.77 2.00
C MET A 121 -6.16 7.27 2.17
N ALA A 122 -5.11 7.90 1.69
CA ALA A 122 -4.93 9.33 1.74
C ALA A 122 -5.36 9.95 0.41
N SER A 123 -6.08 11.06 0.45
CA SER A 123 -6.39 11.88 -0.71
C SER A 123 -6.16 13.35 -0.40
N GLU A 124 -5.68 14.10 -1.38
CA GLU A 124 -5.50 15.54 -1.28
C GLU A 124 -6.60 16.23 -2.09
N GLU A 125 -7.39 17.07 -1.42
CA GLU A 125 -8.45 17.87 -2.03
C GLU A 125 -8.42 19.28 -1.45
N GLU A 126 -8.37 20.30 -2.32
CA GLU A 126 -8.40 21.72 -1.93
C GLU A 126 -7.34 22.11 -0.86
N GLY A 127 -6.17 21.47 -0.90
CA GLY A 127 -5.08 21.71 0.06
C GLY A 127 -5.28 21.05 1.42
N SER A 128 -6.28 20.18 1.56
CA SER A 128 -6.52 19.34 2.73
C SER A 128 -6.19 17.88 2.43
N LEU A 129 -5.50 17.22 3.36
CA LEU A 129 -5.25 15.79 3.31
C LEU A 129 -6.36 15.05 4.07
N THR A 130 -7.16 14.25 3.38
CA THR A 130 -8.19 13.39 3.96
C THR A 130 -7.66 11.97 4.08
N LEU A 131 -7.94 11.30 5.20
CA LEU A 131 -7.59 9.90 5.42
C LEU A 131 -8.85 9.07 5.62
N GLU A 132 -9.04 8.09 4.74
CA GLU A 132 -10.02 7.01 4.91
C GLU A 132 -9.31 5.76 5.43
N CYS A 133 -10.00 4.98 6.26
CA CYS A 133 -9.43 3.82 6.92
C CYS A 133 -10.37 2.62 6.81
N GLU A 134 -9.84 1.51 6.33
CA GLU A 134 -10.48 0.20 6.35
C GLU A 134 -9.66 -0.73 7.24
N TYR A 135 -10.32 -1.55 8.07
CA TYR A 135 -9.62 -2.43 9.01
C TYR A 135 -10.39 -3.71 9.27
N ASN A 136 -9.65 -4.76 9.61
CA ASN A 136 -10.23 -6.04 9.99
C ASN A 136 -10.75 -5.97 11.43
N SER A 137 -12.08 -5.96 11.60
CA SER A 137 -12.74 -5.87 12.91
C SER A 137 -12.56 -7.10 13.81
N GLN A 138 -12.03 -8.21 13.28
CA GLN A 138 -11.62 -9.36 14.09
C GLN A 138 -10.25 -9.16 14.74
N LEU A 139 -9.43 -8.24 14.21
CA LEU A 139 -8.07 -7.97 14.68
C LEU A 139 -7.95 -6.62 15.41
N LEU A 140 -8.72 -5.62 14.99
CA LEU A 140 -8.64 -4.24 15.49
C LEU A 140 -10.05 -3.73 15.81
N ASP A 141 -10.19 -2.97 16.90
CA ASP A 141 -11.42 -2.28 17.24
C ASP A 141 -11.40 -0.80 16.83
N SER A 142 -12.58 -0.18 16.76
CA SER A 142 -12.73 1.20 16.32
C SER A 142 -11.99 2.21 17.21
N ALA A 143 -11.87 1.94 18.51
CA ALA A 143 -11.18 2.83 19.45
C ALA A 143 -9.68 2.84 19.17
N THR A 144 -9.10 1.67 18.87
CA THR A 144 -7.70 1.51 18.48
C THR A 144 -7.40 2.26 17.19
N ILE A 145 -8.27 2.14 16.19
CA ILE A 145 -8.10 2.88 14.92
C ILE A 145 -8.17 4.40 15.13
N GLN A 146 -9.11 4.88 15.94
CA GLN A 146 -9.19 6.31 16.27
C GLN A 146 -7.93 6.82 16.96
N GLN A 147 -7.35 6.03 17.88
CA GLN A 147 -6.08 6.37 18.52
C GLN A 147 -4.91 6.40 17.54
N ILE A 148 -4.82 5.40 16.64
CA ILE A 148 -3.77 5.36 15.60
C ILE A 148 -3.86 6.60 14.70
N LEU A 149 -5.06 6.96 14.24
CA LEU A 149 -5.26 8.13 13.38
C LEU A 149 -4.94 9.44 14.12
N GLY A 150 -5.32 9.56 15.40
CA GLY A 150 -4.96 10.70 16.23
C GLY A 150 -3.44 10.85 16.40
N HIS A 151 -2.74 9.75 16.69
CA HIS A 151 -1.27 9.77 16.78
C HIS A 151 -0.62 10.11 15.44
N PHE A 152 -1.16 9.60 14.33
CA PHE A 152 -0.65 9.91 13.00
C PHE A 152 -0.79 11.39 12.67
N GLN A 153 -1.93 12.00 12.99
CA GLN A 153 -2.12 13.44 12.85
C GLN A 153 -1.12 14.24 13.69
N THR A 154 -0.97 13.92 14.99
CA THR A 154 0.00 14.59 15.86
C THR A 154 1.43 14.47 15.33
N LEU A 155 1.79 13.31 14.77
CA LEU A 155 3.10 13.12 14.16
C LEU A 155 3.30 14.00 12.93
N LEU A 156 2.30 14.11 12.04
CA LEU A 156 2.37 14.97 10.86
C LEU A 156 2.52 16.43 11.25
N GLU A 157 1.75 16.90 12.23
CA GLU A 157 1.84 18.26 12.78
C GLU A 157 3.23 18.54 13.36
N ALA A 158 3.82 17.59 14.10
CA ALA A 158 5.15 17.74 14.67
C ALA A 158 6.27 17.75 13.63
N ILE A 159 6.08 17.13 12.45
CA ILE A 159 7.08 17.11 11.37
C ILE A 159 7.14 18.45 10.63
N VAL A 160 6.01 19.17 10.53
CA VAL A 160 5.90 20.42 9.78
C VAL A 160 6.11 21.67 10.64
N ALA A 161 6.01 21.55 11.96
CA ALA A 161 6.24 22.62 12.94
C ALA A 161 7.71 23.07 12.98
#